data_AF-A0A8J7EH55-F1
#
_entry.id   AF-A0A8J7EH55-F1
#
_cell.length_a   1.000
_cell.length_b   1.000
_cell.length_c   1.000
_cell.angle_alpha   90.00
_cell.angle_beta   90.00
_cell.angle_gamma   90.00
#
_symmetry.space_group_name_H-M   'P 1'
#
loop_
_entity.id
_entity.type
_entity.pdbx_description
1 polymer ?
#
loop_
_entity_poly.entity_id
_entity_poly.type
_entity_poly.pdbx_seq_one_letter_code
_entity_poly.pdbx_strand_id
1 'polypeptide(L)'
;MNNCNTKYFVGATTVEEIKARYRRLAMNLHPDRGGDAEAMKVLNREYHEALRKCHGTTSQKTAGGEEGEHTYYYNQAVEQAVIDKLDEILGLSLPNIRVMLVGTWIWIDGETKPVKDSLKSHGLRWHNKRAKWYWHAGSYRHRHSGGDFSELATKYGYREFESDKRQKLEA
;
A
#
# COMPACT_ATOMS: atom_id res chain seq x y z
N MET A 1 23.74 -1.08 -7.57
CA MET A 1 22.53 -0.42 -7.04
C MET A 1 21.64 -0.03 -8.23
N ASN A 2 20.44 -0.60 -8.33
CA ASN A 2 19.51 -0.32 -9.43
C ASN A 2 18.82 1.01 -9.14
N ASN A 3 19.31 2.10 -9.74
CA ASN A 3 18.76 3.43 -9.48
C ASN A 3 17.51 3.66 -10.35
N CYS A 4 16.36 3.94 -9.72
CA CYS A 4 15.16 4.36 -10.46
C CYS A 4 15.26 5.85 -10.82
N ASN A 5 15.40 6.17 -12.10
CA ASN A 5 15.47 7.56 -12.60
C ASN A 5 14.16 7.96 -13.31
N THR A 6 13.03 7.91 -12.59
CA THR A 6 11.73 8.43 -13.05
C THR A 6 11.28 9.58 -12.16
N LYS A 7 10.39 10.47 -12.62
CA LYS A 7 10.01 11.70 -11.92
C LYS A 7 9.62 11.45 -10.46
N TYR A 8 8.84 10.41 -10.20
CA TYR A 8 8.29 10.12 -8.88
C TYR A 8 9.17 9.19 -8.02
N PHE A 9 10.02 8.36 -8.63
CA PHE A 9 10.79 7.33 -7.92
C PHE A 9 12.29 7.59 -7.86
N VAL A 10 12.74 8.83 -8.09
CA VAL A 10 14.15 9.22 -7.91
C VAL A 10 14.68 8.81 -6.53
N GLY A 11 15.76 8.03 -6.51
CA GLY A 11 16.44 7.57 -5.30
C GLY A 11 15.72 6.47 -4.52
N ALA A 12 14.56 5.98 -5.00
CA ALA A 12 13.98 4.75 -4.47
C ALA A 12 14.71 3.55 -5.08
N THR A 13 15.30 2.71 -4.24
CA THR A 13 16.18 1.60 -4.68
C THR A 13 15.64 0.23 -4.29
N THR A 14 14.70 0.19 -3.34
CA THR A 14 14.06 -1.04 -2.87
C THR A 14 12.58 -1.10 -3.27
N VAL A 15 12.04 -2.32 -3.39
CA VAL A 15 10.63 -2.56 -3.68
C VAL A 15 9.75 -1.90 -2.63
N GLU A 16 10.18 -1.97 -1.37
CA GLU A 16 9.50 -1.42 -0.22
C GLU A 16 9.41 0.11 -0.28
N GLU A 17 10.51 0.79 -0.63
CA GLU A 17 10.54 2.25 -0.84
C GLU A 17 9.65 2.69 -1.99
N ILE A 18 9.71 1.98 -3.12
CA ILE A 18 8.88 2.26 -4.30
C ILE A 18 7.39 2.15 -3.92
N LYS A 19 6.98 1.05 -3.28
CA LYS A 19 5.58 0.84 -2.87
C LYS A 19 5.11 1.83 -1.81
N ALA A 20 5.94 2.14 -0.82
CA ALA A 20 5.61 3.12 0.20
C ALA A 20 5.45 4.52 -0.41
N ARG A 21 6.31 4.89 -1.37
CA ARG A 21 6.22 6.17 -2.06
C ARG A 21 5.01 6.23 -3.00
N TYR A 22 4.76 5.18 -3.76
CA TYR A 22 3.59 5.05 -4.63
C TYR A 22 2.30 5.29 -3.84
N ARG A 23 2.11 4.60 -2.72
CA ARG A 23 0.95 4.78 -1.83
C ARG A 23 0.76 6.23 -1.41
N ARG A 24 1.82 6.91 -0.96
CA ARG A 24 1.75 8.32 -0.53
C ARG A 24 1.36 9.25 -1.68
N LEU A 25 1.96 9.06 -2.86
CA LEU A 25 1.66 9.86 -4.03
C LEU A 25 0.24 9.60 -4.55
N ALA A 26 -0.20 8.34 -4.57
CA ALA A 26 -1.57 7.95 -4.94
C ALA A 26 -2.60 8.64 -4.04
N MET A 27 -2.40 8.65 -2.71
CA MET A 27 -3.29 9.34 -1.77
C MET A 27 -3.45 10.85 -2.05
N ASN A 28 -2.42 11.49 -2.60
CA ASN A 28 -2.41 12.93 -2.90
C ASN A 28 -2.89 13.25 -4.32
N LEU A 29 -2.60 12.37 -5.29
CA LEU A 29 -2.92 12.59 -6.71
C LEU A 29 -4.26 12.01 -7.13
N HIS A 30 -4.93 11.23 -6.28
CA HIS A 30 -6.21 10.63 -6.63
C HIS A 30 -7.28 11.70 -6.94
N PRO A 31 -8.00 11.60 -8.09
CA PRO A 31 -8.94 12.63 -8.53
C PRO A 31 -10.10 12.85 -7.56
N ASP A 32 -10.67 11.79 -6.98
CA ASP A 32 -11.75 11.91 -5.98
C ASP A 32 -11.30 12.55 -4.65
N ARG A 33 -9.99 12.79 -4.50
CA ARG A 33 -9.38 13.47 -3.35
C ARG A 33 -8.86 14.86 -3.71
N GLY A 34 -9.27 15.40 -4.87
CA GLY A 34 -8.84 16.71 -5.38
C GLY A 34 -7.50 16.69 -6.12
N GLY A 35 -7.01 15.51 -6.50
CA GLY A 35 -5.79 15.34 -7.27
C GLY A 35 -5.99 15.39 -8.79
N ASP A 36 -4.93 15.09 -9.53
CA ASP A 36 -4.90 15.17 -11.00
C ASP A 36 -4.85 13.78 -11.64
N ALA A 37 -5.85 13.47 -12.47
CA ALA A 37 -6.00 12.16 -13.10
C ALA A 37 -4.85 11.81 -14.06
N GLU A 38 -4.29 12.81 -14.78
CA GLU A 38 -3.16 12.56 -15.68
C GLU A 38 -1.87 12.30 -14.89
N ALA A 39 -1.66 13.02 -13.79
CA ALA A 39 -0.56 12.78 -12.87
C ALA A 39 -0.66 11.38 -12.24
N MET A 40 -1.87 10.91 -11.89
CA MET A 40 -2.10 9.55 -11.40
C MET A 40 -1.77 8.48 -12.46
N LYS A 41 -2.16 8.68 -13.73
CA LYS A 41 -1.77 7.79 -14.83
C LYS A 41 -0.25 7.72 -15.01
N VAL A 42 0.43 8.88 -14.95
CA VAL A 42 1.91 8.93 -15.02
C VAL A 42 2.52 8.20 -13.82
N LEU A 43 2.00 8.40 -12.61
CA LEU A 43 2.45 7.70 -11.41
C LEU A 43 2.33 6.17 -11.57
N ASN A 44 1.18 5.68 -12.05
CA ASN A 44 0.93 4.25 -12.24
C ASN A 44 1.91 3.63 -13.26
N ARG A 45 2.19 4.35 -14.36
CA ARG A 45 3.18 3.93 -15.36
C ARG A 45 4.59 3.85 -14.75
N GLU A 46 5.02 4.91 -14.07
CA GLU A 46 6.35 4.96 -13.45
C GLU A 46 6.52 3.92 -12.34
N TYR A 47 5.44 3.60 -11.61
CA TYR A 47 5.44 2.54 -10.60
C TYR A 47 5.77 1.18 -11.21
N HIS A 48 5.13 0.83 -12.34
CA HIS A 48 5.45 -0.39 -13.06
C HIS A 48 6.89 -0.40 -13.58
N GLU A 49 7.39 0.72 -14.11
CA GLU A 49 8.78 0.83 -14.57
C GLU A 49 9.79 0.65 -13.44
N ALA A 50 9.55 1.29 -12.29
CA ALA A 50 10.41 1.19 -11.11
C ALA A 50 10.45 -0.26 -10.59
N LEU A 51 9.29 -0.92 -10.46
CA LEU A 51 9.24 -2.31 -10.01
C LEU A 51 9.85 -3.31 -11.00
N ARG A 52 9.72 -3.08 -12.31
CA ARG A 52 10.40 -3.89 -13.32
C ARG A 52 11.92 -3.87 -13.12
N LYS A 53 12.51 -2.73 -12.73
CA LYS A 53 13.95 -2.61 -12.44
C LYS A 53 14.38 -3.35 -11.16
N CYS A 54 13.44 -3.64 -10.26
CA CYS A 54 13.67 -4.46 -9.07
C CYS A 54 13.44 -5.96 -9.34
N HIS A 55 13.08 -6.37 -10.56
CA HIS A 55 12.90 -7.78 -10.86
C HIS A 55 14.20 -8.56 -10.60
N GLY A 56 14.11 -9.63 -9.81
CA GLY A 56 15.24 -10.47 -9.42
C GLY A 56 16.07 -9.91 -8.25
N THR A 57 15.71 -8.77 -7.66
CA THR A 57 16.44 -8.27 -6.48
C THR A 57 16.05 -9.04 -5.24
N THR A 58 17.03 -9.39 -4.40
CA THR A 58 16.83 -10.04 -3.12
C THR A 58 16.94 -9.03 -1.98
N SER A 59 15.98 -9.04 -1.07
CA SER A 59 16.02 -8.29 0.18
C SER A 59 15.92 -9.24 1.37
N GLN A 60 16.44 -8.81 2.52
CA GLN A 60 16.27 -9.57 3.76
C GLN A 60 14.80 -9.48 4.22
N LYS A 61 14.20 -10.66 4.39
CA LYS A 61 12.89 -10.85 5.00
C LYS A 61 13.05 -10.58 6.50
N THR A 62 12.49 -9.46 6.95
CA THR A 62 12.48 -9.07 8.36
C THR A 62 11.05 -9.04 8.90
N ALA A 63 10.15 -9.82 8.30
CA ALA A 63 8.74 -9.78 8.58
C ALA A 63 8.19 -11.19 8.71
N GLY A 64 7.49 -11.46 9.81
CA GLY A 64 6.93 -12.79 10.08
C GLY A 64 7.77 -13.65 11.03
N GLY A 65 8.79 -13.09 11.69
CA GLY A 65 9.59 -13.79 12.72
C GLY A 65 10.57 -14.84 12.19
N GLU A 66 10.77 -14.91 10.88
CA GLU A 66 11.71 -15.82 10.23
C GLU A 66 12.76 -14.99 9.48
N GLU A 67 14.02 -15.13 9.88
CA GLU A 67 15.15 -14.64 9.10
C GLU A 67 15.23 -15.39 7.78
N GLY A 68 15.38 -14.66 6.68
CA GLY A 68 15.53 -15.27 5.37
C GLY A 68 15.67 -14.25 4.26
N GLU A 69 15.84 -14.75 3.05
CA GLU A 69 15.94 -13.93 1.85
C GLU A 69 14.62 -13.99 1.06
N HIS A 70 14.21 -12.85 0.50
CA HIS A 70 13.09 -12.77 -0.41
C HIS A 70 13.54 -12.15 -1.73
N THR A 71 13.44 -12.92 -2.81
CA THR A 71 13.63 -12.40 -4.17
C THR A 71 12.31 -11.91 -4.73
N TYR A 72 12.29 -10.63 -5.13
CA TYR A 72 11.14 -10.03 -5.77
C TYR A 72 11.08 -10.38 -7.26
N TYR A 73 9.94 -10.90 -7.71
CA TYR A 73 9.66 -11.13 -9.13
C TYR A 73 8.49 -10.26 -9.55
N TYR A 74 8.78 -9.27 -10.39
CA TYR A 74 7.75 -8.41 -10.97
C TYR A 74 6.71 -9.25 -11.73
N ASN A 75 5.44 -9.01 -11.41
CA ASN A 75 4.29 -9.57 -12.11
C ASN A 75 3.29 -8.44 -12.38
N GLN A 76 3.15 -8.08 -13.67
CA GLN A 76 2.32 -6.95 -14.07
C GLN A 76 0.85 -7.09 -13.64
N ALA A 77 0.26 -8.29 -13.74
CA ALA A 77 -1.13 -8.51 -13.37
C ALA A 77 -1.35 -8.35 -11.86
N VAL A 78 -0.41 -8.85 -11.06
CA VAL A 78 -0.46 -8.71 -9.59
C VAL A 78 -0.29 -7.25 -9.17
N GLU A 79 0.68 -6.54 -9.75
CA GLU A 79 0.91 -5.13 -9.43
C GLU A 79 -0.23 -4.22 -9.94
N GLN A 80 -0.84 -4.56 -11.07
CA GLN A 80 -2.03 -3.87 -11.56
C GLN A 80 -3.21 -4.06 -10.61
N ALA A 81 -3.46 -5.28 -10.13
CA ALA A 81 -4.51 -5.52 -9.15
C ALA A 81 -4.30 -4.73 -7.84
N VAL A 82 -3.04 -4.53 -7.43
CA VAL A 82 -2.70 -3.65 -6.29
C VAL A 82 -3.04 -2.20 -6.58
N ILE A 83 -2.70 -1.70 -7.78
CA ILE A 83 -3.06 -0.35 -8.23
C ILE A 83 -4.58 -0.18 -8.19
N ASP A 84 -5.32 -1.08 -8.85
CA ASP A 84 -6.77 -1.01 -9.01
C ASP A 84 -7.47 -1.03 -7.65
N LYS A 85 -7.06 -1.93 -6.74
CA LYS A 85 -7.66 -1.99 -5.40
C LYS A 85 -7.31 -0.75 -4.56
N LEU A 86 -6.11 -0.21 -4.69
CA LEU A 86 -5.75 1.01 -3.97
C LEU A 86 -6.56 2.20 -4.48
N ASP A 87 -6.69 2.35 -5.80
CA ASP A 87 -7.50 3.38 -6.45
C ASP A 87 -8.96 3.31 -5.97
N GLU A 88 -9.57 2.12 -6.04
CA GLU A 88 -10.91 1.84 -5.51
C GLU A 88 -11.07 2.32 -4.05
N ILE A 89 -10.16 1.92 -3.15
CA ILE A 89 -10.21 2.29 -1.73
C ILE A 89 -10.08 3.81 -1.54
N LEU A 90 -9.24 4.48 -2.32
CA LEU A 90 -9.04 5.93 -2.24
C LEU A 90 -10.25 6.71 -2.77
N GLY A 91 -10.91 6.20 -3.81
CA GLY A 91 -12.14 6.75 -4.37
C GLY A 91 -13.32 6.75 -3.40
N LEU A 92 -13.36 5.78 -2.47
CA LEU A 92 -14.39 5.74 -1.42
C LEU A 92 -14.35 6.93 -0.46
N SER A 93 -13.24 7.70 -0.43
CA SER A 93 -13.08 8.88 0.42
C SER A 93 -13.48 8.66 1.88
N LEU A 94 -13.15 7.47 2.40
CA LEU A 94 -13.52 7.09 3.76
C LEU A 94 -12.77 7.98 4.78
N PRO A 95 -13.47 8.58 5.75
CA PRO A 95 -12.84 9.43 6.75
C PRO A 95 -12.07 8.60 7.78
N ASN A 96 -11.01 9.18 8.34
CA ASN A 96 -10.29 8.65 9.52
C ASN A 96 -9.73 7.22 9.36
N ILE A 97 -9.54 6.76 8.12
CA ILE A 97 -8.86 5.51 7.84
C ILE A 97 -7.40 5.76 7.46
N ARG A 98 -6.54 4.77 7.71
CA ARG A 98 -5.15 4.78 7.24
C ARG A 98 -4.92 3.56 6.38
N VAL A 99 -4.33 3.77 5.19
CA VAL A 99 -4.03 2.73 4.21
C VAL A 99 -2.53 2.45 4.21
N MET A 100 -2.14 1.18 4.18
CA MET A 100 -0.76 0.73 4.10
C MET A 100 -0.60 -0.26 2.95
N LEU A 101 0.53 -0.20 2.25
CA LEU A 101 0.87 -1.12 1.15
C LEU A 101 2.17 -1.85 1.50
N VAL A 102 2.10 -3.17 1.66
CA VAL A 102 3.20 -4.04 2.08
C VAL A 102 3.26 -5.25 1.14
N GLY A 103 4.27 -5.31 0.27
CA GLY A 103 4.31 -6.33 -0.78
C GLY A 103 3.08 -6.22 -1.68
N THR A 104 2.24 -7.26 -1.71
CA THR A 104 0.96 -7.27 -2.44
C THR A 104 -0.26 -7.06 -1.53
N TRP A 105 -0.04 -6.70 -0.27
CA TRP A 105 -1.07 -6.54 0.75
C TRP A 105 -1.41 -5.08 0.98
N ILE A 106 -2.70 -4.78 0.98
CA ILE A 106 -3.26 -3.52 1.45
C ILE A 106 -3.82 -3.76 2.84
N TRP A 107 -3.37 -2.99 3.83
CA TRP A 107 -3.90 -3.00 5.19
C TRP A 107 -4.60 -1.68 5.48
N ILE A 108 -5.72 -1.74 6.20
CA ILE A 108 -6.47 -0.57 6.63
C ILE A 108 -6.73 -0.62 8.14
N ASP A 109 -6.44 0.49 8.82
CA ASP A 109 -6.82 0.71 10.21
C ASP A 109 -7.35 2.14 10.43
N GLY A 110 -7.45 2.58 11.68
CA GLY A 110 -8.07 3.86 12.05
C GLY A 110 -9.50 3.66 12.56
N GLU A 111 -10.38 4.63 12.30
CA GLU A 111 -11.78 4.58 12.70
C GLU A 111 -12.61 3.76 11.71
N THR A 112 -12.35 2.45 11.64
CA THR A 112 -12.98 1.59 10.61
C THR A 112 -14.37 1.09 10.98
N LYS A 113 -14.84 1.29 12.23
CA LYS A 113 -16.16 0.80 12.69
C LYS A 113 -17.33 1.41 11.89
N PRO A 114 -17.38 2.73 11.64
CA PRO A 114 -18.48 3.34 10.89
C PRO A 114 -18.50 2.92 9.41
N VAL A 115 -17.33 2.62 8.84
CA VAL A 115 -17.16 2.28 7.41
C VAL A 115 -17.02 0.78 7.14
N LYS A 116 -17.24 -0.07 8.16
CA LYS A 116 -16.99 -1.52 8.09
C LYS A 116 -17.72 -2.22 6.94
N ASP A 117 -18.97 -1.82 6.68
CA ASP A 117 -19.82 -2.48 5.68
C ASP A 117 -19.40 -2.07 4.26
N SER A 118 -18.90 -0.83 4.11
CA SER A 118 -18.23 -0.39 2.88
C SER A 118 -16.94 -1.19 2.66
N LEU A 119 -16.06 -1.31 3.66
CA LEU A 119 -14.83 -2.10 3.52
C LEU A 119 -15.12 -3.56 3.14
N LYS A 120 -16.13 -4.17 3.77
CA LYS A 120 -16.53 -5.56 3.49
C LYS A 120 -17.10 -5.74 2.08
N SER A 121 -17.94 -4.81 1.61
CA SER A 121 -18.51 -4.87 0.25
C SER A 121 -17.46 -4.70 -0.85
N HIS A 122 -16.36 -3.99 -0.58
CA HIS A 122 -15.21 -3.84 -1.48
C HIS A 122 -14.18 -4.98 -1.34
N GLY A 123 -14.55 -6.08 -0.67
CA GLY A 123 -13.76 -7.31 -0.62
C GLY A 123 -12.62 -7.31 0.41
N LEU A 124 -12.55 -6.31 1.30
CA LEU A 124 -11.61 -6.36 2.43
C LEU A 124 -12.10 -7.33 3.51
N ARG A 125 -11.15 -7.93 4.21
CA ARG A 125 -11.38 -8.90 5.28
C ARG A 125 -10.83 -8.38 6.60
N TRP A 126 -11.49 -8.70 7.70
CA TRP A 126 -11.02 -8.36 9.04
C TRP A 126 -10.01 -9.38 9.55
N HIS A 127 -8.90 -8.91 10.12
CA HIS A 127 -7.90 -9.74 10.79
C HIS A 127 -8.02 -9.61 12.30
N ASN A 128 -8.69 -10.57 12.95
CA ASN A 128 -9.02 -10.53 14.39
C ASN A 128 -7.82 -10.19 15.30
N LYS A 129 -6.69 -10.89 15.15
CA LYS A 129 -5.52 -10.67 16.02
C LYS A 129 -4.85 -9.31 15.86
N ARG A 130 -4.92 -8.73 14.66
CA ARG A 130 -4.24 -7.47 14.32
C ARG A 130 -5.19 -6.27 14.45
N ALA A 131 -6.49 -6.54 14.56
CA ALA A 131 -7.55 -5.55 14.55
C ALA A 131 -7.45 -4.58 13.36
N LYS A 132 -7.26 -5.12 12.15
CA LYS A 132 -7.14 -4.36 10.89
C LYS A 132 -7.90 -5.05 9.77
N TRP A 133 -8.33 -4.26 8.80
CA TRP A 133 -8.81 -4.77 7.53
C TRP A 133 -7.64 -5.03 6.59
N TYR A 134 -7.79 -5.99 5.69
CA TYR A 134 -6.80 -6.28 4.69
C TYR A 134 -7.40 -6.78 3.38
N TRP A 135 -6.62 -6.63 2.32
CA TRP A 135 -6.80 -7.25 1.03
C TRP A 135 -5.42 -7.61 0.47
N HIS A 136 -5.31 -8.59 -0.42
CA HIS A 136 -4.06 -8.86 -1.12
C HIS A 136 -4.28 -9.32 -2.57
N ALA A 137 -3.29 -9.04 -3.41
CA ALA A 137 -3.22 -9.57 -4.77
C ALA A 137 -2.37 -10.86 -4.83
N GLY A 138 -2.68 -11.71 -5.82
CA GLY A 138 -1.94 -12.93 -6.12
C GLY A 138 -2.28 -14.11 -5.20
N SER A 139 -1.73 -15.28 -5.54
CA SER A 139 -1.92 -16.51 -4.78
C SER A 139 -1.07 -16.49 -3.50
N TYR A 140 -1.73 -16.34 -2.36
CA TYR A 140 -1.11 -16.56 -1.06
C TYR A 140 -1.08 -18.06 -0.75
N ARG A 141 0.09 -18.68 -0.76
CA ARG A 141 0.27 -20.01 -0.17
C ARG A 141 0.44 -19.84 1.33
N HIS A 142 -0.49 -20.38 2.10
CA HIS A 142 -0.45 -20.34 3.56
C HIS A 142 0.82 -21.06 4.05
N ARG A 143 1.84 -20.31 4.45
CA ARG A 143 2.97 -20.81 5.24
C ARG A 143 2.80 -20.25 6.65
N HIS A 144 3.00 -21.07 7.67
CA HIS A 144 3.00 -20.59 9.05
C HIS A 144 4.04 -19.47 9.18
N SER A 145 3.64 -18.28 9.61
CA SER A 145 4.57 -17.20 9.94
C SER A 145 4.11 -16.55 11.24
N GLY A 146 4.98 -16.55 12.26
CA GLY A 146 4.68 -16.15 13.64
C GLY A 146 4.89 -14.65 13.94
N GLY A 147 5.26 -13.83 12.97
CA GLY A 147 5.73 -12.46 13.27
C GLY A 147 4.65 -11.39 13.49
N ASP A 148 5.07 -10.38 14.26
CA ASP A 148 4.29 -9.22 14.65
C ASP A 148 4.24 -8.14 13.54
N PHE A 149 3.15 -7.36 13.48
CA PHE A 149 2.91 -6.34 12.46
C PHE A 149 3.66 -5.03 12.73
N SER A 150 4.07 -4.76 13.97
CA SER A 150 4.79 -3.53 14.34
C SER A 150 6.09 -3.36 13.53
N GLU A 151 6.78 -4.47 13.25
CA GLU A 151 7.99 -4.51 12.42
C GLU A 151 7.69 -4.18 10.94
N LEU A 152 6.55 -4.64 10.43
CA LEU A 152 6.05 -4.31 9.09
C LEU A 152 5.61 -2.85 8.98
N ALA A 153 5.00 -2.29 10.02
CA ALA A 153 4.61 -0.88 10.03
C ALA A 153 5.86 0.03 9.97
N THR A 154 6.87 -0.25 10.79
CA THR A 154 8.09 0.56 10.86
C THR A 154 8.89 0.56 9.55
N LYS A 155 9.04 -0.60 8.89
CA LYS A 155 9.84 -0.73 7.64
C LYS A 155 9.17 -0.11 6.41
N TYR A 156 7.83 -0.17 6.31
CA TYR A 156 7.08 0.30 5.15
C TYR A 156 6.52 1.72 5.35
N GLY A 157 7.10 2.45 6.30
CA GLY A 157 6.81 3.87 6.52
C GLY A 157 5.47 4.12 7.18
N TYR A 158 5.22 3.47 8.32
CA TYR A 158 4.37 4.00 9.38
C TYR A 158 4.90 5.38 9.73
N ARG A 159 4.14 6.38 9.30
CA ARG A 159 4.11 7.69 9.90
C ARG A 159 2.65 7.97 10.13
N GLU A 160 2.32 8.38 11.35
CA GLU A 160 1.00 8.93 11.66
C GLU A 160 0.67 9.99 10.61
N PHE A 161 -0.33 9.71 9.81
CA PHE A 161 -1.02 10.72 9.04
C PHE A 161 -2.47 10.63 9.49
N GLU A 162 -2.86 11.51 10.40
CA GLU A 162 -4.25 11.86 10.63
C GLU A 162 -4.76 12.45 9.31
N SER A 163 -5.80 11.86 8.73
CA SER A 163 -6.57 12.57 7.71
C SER A 163 -7.24 13.76 8.40
N ASP A 164 -7.10 14.96 7.83
CA ASP A 164 -7.59 16.22 8.37
C ASP A 164 -8.96 16.06 9.05
N LYS A 165 -9.02 16.45 10.33
CA LYS A 165 -10.28 16.66 11.02
C LYS A 165 -11.02 17.73 10.23
N ARG A 166 -12.05 17.35 9.48
CA ARG A 166 -13.04 18.34 9.03
C ARG A 166 -13.61 18.98 10.28
N GLN A 167 -13.10 20.16 10.63
CA GLN A 167 -13.73 21.05 11.60
C GLN A 167 -15.14 21.28 11.08
N LYS A 168 -16.14 20.79 11.82
CA LYS A 168 -17.48 21.33 11.74
C LYS A 168 -17.35 22.80 12.14
N LEU A 169 -17.33 23.69 11.16
CA LEU A 169 -17.73 25.07 11.37
C LEU A 169 -19.25 25.03 11.55
N GLU A 170 -19.68 25.03 12.80
CA GLU A 170 -21.02 25.49 13.16
C GLU A 170 -21.03 27.02 13.02
N ALA A 171 -21.88 27.51 12.13
CA ALA A 171 -22.47 28.85 12.15
C ALA A 171 -23.86 28.75 11.53
#